data_AF-A0A4Q5QHL0-F1
#
_entry.id   AF-A0A4Q5QHL0-F1
#
_cell.length_a   1.000
_cell.length_b   1.000
_cell.length_c   1.000
_cell.angle_alpha   90.00
_cell.angle_beta   90.00
_cell.angle_gamma   90.00
#
_symmetry.space_group_name_H-M   'P 1'
#
loop_
_entity.id
_entity.type
_entity.pdbx_description
1 polymer ?
#
loop_
_entity_poly.entity_id
_entity_poly.type
_entity_poly.pdbx_seq_one_letter_code
_entity_poly.pdbx_strand_id
1 'polypeptide(L)' 'YTHTSIALGDAIAAVKTPVVEVHISNVHKRETFRHHSFLSASCKGVILGFGLDSYRLAVDSFLGI' A
#
# COMPACT_ATOMS: atom_id res chain seq x y z
N TYR A 1 -4.61 -9.33 -2.53
CA TYR A 1 -3.48 -9.81 -3.36
C TYR A 1 -2.14 -9.23 -2.97
N THR A 2 -2.10 -8.23 -2.11
CA THR A 2 -0.88 -7.61 -1.62
C THR A 2 0.13 -8.58 -1.00
N HIS A 3 -0.35 -9.63 -0.34
CA HIS A 3 0.48 -10.64 0.34
C HIS A 3 0.91 -11.81 -0.55
N THR A 4 0.57 -11.80 -1.85
CA THR A 4 0.83 -12.96 -2.72
C THR A 4 1.25 -12.59 -4.15
N SER A 5 0.89 -11.42 -4.65
CA SER A 5 1.08 -11.10 -6.07
C SER A 5 2.40 -10.36 -6.31
N ILE A 6 3.43 -11.14 -6.64
CA ILE A 6 4.71 -10.62 -7.13
C ILE A 6 4.50 -9.86 -8.45
N ALA A 7 3.68 -10.41 -9.36
CA ALA A 7 3.40 -9.79 -10.65
C ALA A 7 2.83 -8.37 -10.55
N LEU A 8 1.98 -8.08 -9.55
CA LEU A 8 1.51 -6.72 -9.30
C LEU A 8 2.62 -5.82 -8.74
N GLY A 9 3.52 -6.36 -7.90
CA GLY A 9 4.68 -5.63 -7.39
C GLY A 9 5.64 -5.22 -8.50
N ASP A 10 5.88 -6.12 -9.45
CA ASP A 10 6.70 -5.86 -10.65
C ASP A 10 6.04 -4.84 -11.58
N ALA A 11 4.72 -4.93 -11.77
CA ALA A 11 3.97 -3.96 -12.56
C ALA A 11 4.06 -2.54 -11.96
N ILE A 12 4.01 -2.42 -10.63
CA ILE A 12 4.21 -1.14 -9.94
C ILE A 12 5.66 -0.65 -10.11
N ALA A 13 6.64 -1.54 -9.97
CA ALA A 13 8.06 -1.19 -10.13
C ALA A 13 8.40 -0.71 -11.57
N ALA A 14 7.65 -1.17 -12.57
CA ALA A 14 7.86 -0.83 -13.97
C ALA A 14 7.30 0.55 -14.37
N VAL A 15 6.37 1.13 -13.61
CA VAL A 15 5.76 2.42 -13.94
C VAL A 15 6.52 3.59 -13.32
N LYS A 16 6.47 4.75 -13.98
CA LYS A 16 7.06 6.00 -13.46
C LYS A 16 6.11 6.78 -12.54
N THR A 17 4.81 6.50 -12.63
CA THR A 17 3.77 7.16 -11.84
C THR A 17 3.91 6.73 -10.37
N PRO A 18 3.88 7.66 -9.39
CA PRO A 18 4.00 7.29 -7.99
C PRO A 18 2.75 6.53 -7.52
N VAL A 19 2.96 5.46 -6.75
CA VAL A 19 1.89 4.59 -6.23
C VAL A 19 1.91 4.59 -4.71
N VAL A 20 0.75 4.68 -4.07
CA VAL A 20 0.59 4.57 -2.61
C VAL A 20 -0.30 3.38 -2.31
N GLU A 21 0.19 2.50 -1.43
CA GLU A 21 -0.56 1.33 -0.98
C GLU A 21 -1.48 1.70 0.19
N VAL A 22 -2.74 1.29 0.12
CA VAL A 22 -3.76 1.60 1.13
C VAL A 22 -4.39 0.33 1.68
N HIS A 23 -4.45 0.25 3.02
CA HIS A 23 -5.25 -0.76 3.72
C HIS A 23 -6.22 -0.10 4.70
N ILE A 24 -7.49 -0.50 4.66
CA ILE A 24 -8.52 -0.03 5.60
C ILE A 24 -8.17 -0.49 7.03
N SER A 25 -7.83 -1.77 7.19
CA SER A 25 -7.42 -2.36 8.48
C SER A 25 -5.92 -2.28 8.72
N ASN A 26 -5.49 -2.31 9.98
CA ASN A 26 -4.07 -2.51 10.30
C ASN A 26 -3.67 -3.97 10.05
N VAL A 27 -2.98 -4.23 8.94
CA VAL A 27 -2.58 -5.59 8.54
C VAL A 27 -1.57 -6.24 9.49
N HIS A 28 -0.78 -5.45 10.23
CA HIS A 28 0.18 -5.97 11.21
C HIS A 28 -0.48 -6.44 12.52
N LYS A 29 -1.71 -5.99 12.81
CA LYS A 29 -2.50 -6.48 13.95
C LYS A 29 -3.30 -7.76 13.64
N ARG A 30 -3.20 -8.25 12.41
CA ARG A 30 -3.99 -9.35 11.88
C ARG A 30 -3.15 -10.63 11.78
N GLU A 31 -3.64 -11.62 11.05
CA GLU A 31 -2.96 -12.90 10.84
C GLU A 31 -1.56 -12.70 10.24
N THR A 32 -0.59 -13.54 10.62
CA THR A 32 0.83 -13.38 10.26
C THR A 32 1.10 -13.32 8.76
N PHE A 33 0.32 -14.06 7.95
CA PHE A 33 0.44 -14.03 6.50
C PHE A 33 0.06 -12.67 5.87
N ARG A 34 -0.55 -11.75 6.63
CA ARG A 34 -0.87 -10.39 6.18
C ARG A 34 0.20 -9.37 6.50
N HIS A 35 1.22 -9.76 7.26
CA HIS A 35 2.24 -8.81 7.72
C HIS A 35 3.23 -8.46 6.62
N HIS A 36 3.32 -9.29 5.59
CA HIS A 36 4.19 -9.10 4.45
C HIS A 36 3.41 -8.64 3.21
N SER A 37 3.89 -7.59 2.55
CA SER A 37 3.34 -7.05 1.31
C SER A 37 4.41 -7.12 0.22
N PHE A 38 4.08 -7.75 -0.91
CA PHE A 38 4.92 -7.76 -2.11
C PHE A 38 4.77 -6.47 -2.93
N LEU A 39 3.82 -5.60 -2.58
CA LEU A 39 3.60 -4.32 -3.27
C LEU A 39 4.35 -3.18 -2.59
N SER A 40 4.48 -3.22 -1.25
CA SER A 40 4.96 -2.08 -0.45
C SER A 40 6.35 -1.61 -0.85
N ALA A 41 7.23 -2.54 -1.24
CA ALA A 41 8.59 -2.22 -1.66
C ALA A 41 8.66 -1.38 -2.94
N SER A 42 7.65 -1.51 -3.82
CA SER A 42 7.57 -0.77 -5.09
C SER A 42 6.74 0.52 -4.97
N CYS A 43 6.07 0.75 -3.85
CA CYS A 43 5.24 1.94 -3.62
C CYS A 43 6.06 3.11 -3.04
N LYS A 44 5.59 4.34 -3.28
CA LYS A 44 6.07 5.57 -2.61
C LYS A 44 5.92 5.48 -1.09
N GLY A 45 4.86 4.81 -0.64
CA GLY A 45 4.57 4.60 0.78
C GLY A 45 3.34 3.72 0.97
N VAL A 46 3.08 3.36 2.22
CA VAL A 46 1.94 2.56 2.64
C VAL A 46 1.20 3.23 3.80
N ILE A 47 -0.12 3.29 3.70
CA ILE A 47 -1.02 3.82 4.74
C ILE A 47 -1.99 2.72 5.14
N LEU A 48 -2.03 2.38 6.42
CA LEU A 48 -2.81 1.25 6.93
C LEU A 48 -3.42 1.53 8.30
N GLY A 49 -4.65 1.07 8.50
CA GLY A 49 -5.30 1.06 9.82
C GLY A 49 -6.10 2.30 10.20
N PHE A 50 -6.31 3.25 9.28
CA PHE A 50 -7.13 4.44 9.49
C PHE A 50 -8.54 4.32 8.90
N GLY A 51 -8.98 3.09 8.58
CA GLY A 51 -10.28 2.87 7.97
C GLY A 51 -10.37 3.48 6.57
N LEU A 52 -11.48 4.13 6.27
CA LEU A 52 -11.67 4.84 5.00
C LEU A 52 -10.81 6.11 4.89
N ASP A 53 -10.39 6.69 6.03
CA ASP A 53 -9.56 7.89 6.02
C ASP A 53 -8.18 7.64 5.41
N SER A 54 -7.71 6.38 5.38
CA SER A 54 -6.49 5.99 4.67
C SER A 54 -6.48 6.43 3.19
N TYR A 55 -7.64 6.47 2.53
CA TYR A 55 -7.74 6.96 1.14
C TYR A 55 -7.51 8.46 1.05
N ARG A 56 -8.10 9.25 1.96
CA ARG A 56 -7.87 10.70 2.01
C ARG A 56 -6.40 11.00 2.25
N LEU A 57 -5.79 10.36 3.25
CA LEU A 57 -4.37 10.50 3.56
C LEU A 57 -3.47 10.13 2.36
N ALA A 58 -3.84 9.09 1.58
CA ALA A 58 -3.11 8.73 0.37
C ALA A 58 -3.18 9.83 -0.69
N VAL A 59 -4.35 10.43 -0.91
CA VAL A 59 -4.52 11.57 -1.83
C VAL A 59 -3.70 12.77 -1.36
N ASP A 60 -3.79 13.13 -0.08
CA ASP A 60 -3.05 14.25 0.51
C ASP A 60 -1.52 14.07 0.32
N SER A 61 -1.03 12.83 0.46
CA SER A 61 0.38 12.50 0.23
C SER A 61 0.90 12.77 -1.20
N PHE A 62 0.01 12.84 -2.19
CA PHE A 62 0.36 13.24 -3.56
C PHE A 62 0.33 14.76 -3.74
N LEU A 63 -0.46 15.47 -2.95
CA LEU A 63 -0.62 16.92 -3.03
C LEU A 63 0.46 17.69 -2.25
N GLY A 64 1.22 17.01 -1.38
CA GLY A 64 2.33 17.62 -0.64
C GLY A 64 1.89 18.52 0.52
N ILE A 65 0.68 18.27 1.03
CA ILE A 65 0.06 18.93 2.17
C ILE A 65 0.19 18.09 3.44
#